data_AF-A0A7W0TIB5-F1
#
_entry.id   AF-A0A7W0TIB5-F1
#
_cell.length_a   1.000
_cell.length_b   1.000
_cell.length_c   1.000
_cell.angle_alpha   90.00
_cell.angle_beta   90.00
_cell.angle_gamma   90.00
#
_symmetry.space_group_name_H-M   'P 1'
#
loop_
_entity.id
_entity.type
_entity.pdbx_description
1 polymer ?
#
loop_
_entity_poly.entity_id
_entity_poly.type
_entity_poly.pdbx_seq_one_letter_code
_entity_poly.pdbx_strand_id
1 'polypeptide(L)'
;MADPYHHGVLRATLMREALRVIERDGVEGVSLRALAREAGVSHSAPNHHFGSRTGLLTAIATEGFVELARRLEHESEFLEVGVAYVRFAVERPAHFAVMFRPDLLDLDDAELDDAQQRAFAVLRGGVDLMAAQGSVGDAAAAVVAGWSLVHGLGALLATGNLDTARLRDLVPERDPAALARRAAGMLFGSPGHGPPPRGSR
;
A
#
# COMPACT_ATOMS: atom_id res chain seq x y z
N MET A 1 2.06 -9.62 37.79
CA MET A 1 1.52 -10.13 36.51
C MET A 1 1.03 -8.93 35.73
N ALA A 2 1.73 -8.54 34.67
CA ALA A 2 1.24 -7.51 33.76
C ALA A 2 0.25 -8.15 32.80
N ASP A 3 -0.95 -7.56 32.71
CA ASP A 3 -2.09 -8.06 31.96
C ASP A 3 -1.81 -8.04 30.43
N PRO A 4 -2.08 -9.13 29.68
CA PRO A 4 -2.01 -9.15 28.21
C PRO A 4 -2.67 -7.95 27.54
N TYR A 5 -3.72 -7.39 28.16
CA TYR A 5 -4.39 -6.19 27.69
C TYR A 5 -3.48 -4.95 27.69
N HIS A 6 -2.64 -4.76 28.71
CA HIS A 6 -1.67 -3.67 28.76
C HIS A 6 -0.57 -3.80 27.70
N HIS A 7 -0.16 -5.04 27.40
CA HIS A 7 0.86 -5.32 26.39
C HIS A 7 0.40 -4.99 24.96
N GLY A 8 -0.85 -5.35 24.62
CA GLY A 8 -1.45 -5.01 23.33
C GLY A 8 -1.64 -3.50 23.15
N VAL A 9 -2.12 -2.81 24.19
CA VAL A 9 -2.32 -1.35 24.18
C VAL A 9 -0.99 -0.61 24.00
N LEU A 10 0.09 -1.08 24.64
CA LEU A 10 1.41 -0.45 24.49
C LEU A 10 1.99 -0.66 23.08
N ARG A 11 1.94 -1.88 22.55
CA ARG A 11 2.42 -2.17 21.17
C ARG A 11 1.70 -1.29 20.16
N ALA A 12 0.36 -1.24 20.22
CA ALA A 12 -0.45 -0.40 19.34
C ALA A 12 -0.16 1.10 19.53
N THR A 13 0.11 1.54 20.76
CA THR A 13 0.46 2.94 21.02
C THR A 13 1.81 3.32 20.41
N LEU A 14 2.84 2.48 20.59
CA LEU A 14 4.16 2.72 20.00
C LEU A 14 4.11 2.73 18.46
N MET A 15 3.31 1.85 17.84
CA MET A 15 3.10 1.86 16.39
C MET A 15 2.41 3.15 15.92
N ARG A 16 1.37 3.61 16.62
CA ARG A 16 0.68 4.88 16.29
C ARG A 16 1.60 6.09 16.40
N GLU A 17 2.42 6.16 17.46
CA GLU A 17 3.39 7.26 17.59
C GLU A 17 4.46 7.19 16.50
N ALA A 18 4.93 5.98 16.15
CA ALA A 18 5.89 5.80 15.05
C ALA A 18 5.30 6.26 13.70
N LEU A 19 4.04 5.93 13.42
CA LEU A 19 3.33 6.41 12.22
C LEU A 19 3.27 7.94 12.18
N ARG A 20 2.95 8.62 13.29
CA ARG A 20 2.97 10.09 13.37
C ARG A 20 4.36 10.67 13.10
N VAL A 21 5.41 10.03 13.62
CA VAL A 21 6.79 10.44 13.34
C VAL A 21 7.11 10.27 11.86
N ILE A 22 6.68 9.18 11.23
CA ILE A 22 6.88 8.94 9.79
C ILE A 22 6.17 10.02 8.95
N GLU A 23 4.94 10.39 9.30
CA GLU A 23 4.21 11.45 8.59
C GLU A 23 4.90 12.81 8.66
N ARG A 24 5.50 13.14 9.82
CA ARG A 24 6.10 14.45 10.07
C ARG A 24 7.55 14.55 9.57
N ASP A 25 8.36 13.54 9.89
CA ASP A 25 9.83 13.58 9.77
C ASP A 25 10.38 12.53 8.78
N GLY A 26 9.50 11.71 8.21
CA GLY A 26 9.88 10.56 7.39
C GLY A 26 10.37 9.37 8.21
N VAL A 27 10.61 8.24 7.53
CA VAL A 27 10.97 6.98 8.18
C VAL A 27 12.25 7.07 9.00
N GLU A 28 13.21 7.90 8.57
CA GLU A 28 14.48 8.11 9.29
C GLU A 28 14.33 8.83 10.63
N GLY A 29 13.20 9.52 10.86
CA GLY A 29 12.89 10.14 12.16
C GLY A 29 12.56 9.11 13.26
N VAL A 30 12.26 7.86 12.90
CA VAL A 30 11.80 6.85 13.86
C VAL A 30 12.94 6.39 14.78
N SER A 31 12.77 6.65 16.08
CA SER A 31 13.69 6.22 17.14
C SER A 31 12.93 5.57 18.30
N LEU A 32 13.25 4.31 18.61
CA LEU A 32 12.63 3.58 19.72
C LEU A 32 12.77 4.30 21.06
N ARG A 33 13.90 4.96 21.30
CA ARG A 33 14.13 5.72 22.55
C ARG A 33 13.25 6.96 22.62
N ALA A 34 13.09 7.67 21.51
CA ALA A 34 12.21 8.84 21.45
C ALA A 34 10.75 8.43 21.67
N LEU A 35 10.32 7.34 21.03
CA LEU A 35 8.98 6.79 21.17
C LEU A 35 8.69 6.32 22.61
N ALA A 36 9.63 5.66 23.29
CA ALA A 36 9.49 5.30 24.70
C ALA A 36 9.25 6.51 25.59
N ARG A 37 10.04 7.57 25.39
CA ARG A 37 9.96 8.81 26.16
C ARG A 37 8.63 9.52 25.94
N GLU A 38 8.17 9.58 24.69
CA GLU A 38 6.90 10.23 24.32
C GLU A 38 5.69 9.44 24.83
N ALA A 39 5.75 8.11 24.81
CA ALA A 39 4.72 7.23 25.37
C ALA A 39 4.75 7.13 26.90
N GLY A 40 5.71 7.78 27.58
CA GLY A 40 5.83 7.76 29.05
C GLY A 40 6.19 6.39 29.63
N VAL A 41 6.81 5.50 28.84
CA VAL A 41 7.17 4.14 29.25
C VAL A 41 8.68 3.98 29.45
N SER A 42 9.10 2.84 30.02
CA SER A 42 10.52 2.54 30.17
C SER A 42 11.22 2.45 28.82
N HIS A 43 12.49 2.86 28.78
CA HIS A 43 13.33 2.75 27.59
C HIS A 43 13.49 1.30 27.08
N SER A 44 13.29 0.30 27.96
CA SER A 44 13.34 -1.13 27.60
C SER A 44 12.06 -1.61 26.91
N ALA A 45 10.93 -0.92 27.05
CA ALA A 45 9.64 -1.42 26.60
C ALA A 45 9.56 -1.60 25.07
N PRO A 46 10.00 -0.65 24.21
CA PRO A 46 9.94 -0.88 22.77
C PRO A 46 10.85 -2.02 22.31
N ASN A 47 12.04 -2.16 22.90
CA ASN A 47 12.93 -3.29 22.60
C ASN A 47 12.31 -4.62 23.00
N HIS A 48 11.57 -4.69 24.11
CA HIS A 48 10.85 -5.90 24.49
C HIS A 48 9.73 -6.26 23.50
N HIS A 49 9.06 -5.26 22.92
CA HIS A 49 7.93 -5.48 22.01
C HIS A 49 8.34 -5.72 20.54
N PHE A 50 9.43 -5.10 20.09
CA PHE A 50 9.81 -5.09 18.68
C PHE A 50 11.23 -5.59 18.43
N GLY A 51 12.04 -5.78 19.47
CA GLY A 51 13.46 -6.14 19.37
C GLY A 51 14.36 -5.00 18.87
N SER A 52 13.97 -4.35 17.77
CA SER A 52 14.75 -3.32 17.08
C SER A 52 13.86 -2.34 16.31
N ARG A 53 14.47 -1.30 15.73
CA ARG A 53 13.78 -0.41 14.79
C ARG A 53 13.25 -1.17 13.58
N THR A 54 14.03 -2.13 13.06
CA THR A 54 13.62 -3.02 11.97
C THR A 54 12.36 -3.81 12.35
N GLY A 55 12.30 -4.37 13.57
CA GLY A 55 11.10 -5.10 14.00
C GLY A 55 9.86 -4.20 14.17
N LEU A 56 10.03 -2.94 14.59
CA LEU A 56 8.93 -1.97 14.63
C LEU A 56 8.44 -1.62 13.21
N LEU A 57 9.35 -1.36 12.28
CA LEU A 57 9.00 -1.05 10.88
C LEU A 57 8.37 -2.27 10.18
N THR A 58 8.84 -3.47 10.49
CA THR A 58 8.27 -4.76 10.02
C THR A 58 6.84 -4.93 10.52
N ALA A 59 6.58 -4.64 11.81
CA ALA A 59 5.22 -4.67 12.36
C ALA A 59 4.29 -3.64 11.69
N ILE A 60 4.79 -2.44 11.38
CA ILE A 60 4.03 -1.40 10.66
C ILE A 60 3.75 -1.85 9.22
N ALA A 61 4.74 -2.39 8.51
CA ALA A 61 4.56 -2.92 7.17
C ALA A 61 3.54 -4.05 7.14
N THR A 62 3.61 -4.96 8.12
CA THR A 62 2.67 -6.09 8.28
C THR A 62 1.24 -5.58 8.47
N GLU A 63 1.01 -4.63 9.39
CA GLU A 63 -0.31 -4.01 9.58
C GLU A 63 -0.83 -3.36 8.29
N GLY A 64 0.06 -2.66 7.56
CA GLY A 64 -0.25 -2.03 6.28
C GLY A 64 -0.64 -3.05 5.20
N PHE A 65 0.11 -4.14 5.05
CA PHE A 65 -0.20 -5.20 4.08
C PHE A 65 -1.48 -5.96 4.45
N VAL A 66 -1.75 -6.19 5.74
CA VAL A 66 -3.01 -6.78 6.19
C VAL A 66 -4.20 -5.89 5.85
N GLU A 67 -4.10 -4.58 6.10
CA GLU A 67 -5.17 -3.63 5.73
C GLU A 67 -5.33 -3.53 4.21
N LEU A 68 -4.22 -3.46 3.46
CA LEU A 68 -4.23 -3.42 2.00
C LEU A 68 -4.88 -4.69 1.43
N ALA A 69 -4.41 -5.88 1.80
CA ALA A 69 -4.97 -7.16 1.36
C ALA A 69 -6.48 -7.20 1.61
N ARG A 70 -6.93 -6.84 2.81
CA ARG A 70 -8.36 -6.76 3.13
C ARG A 70 -9.09 -5.84 2.16
N ARG A 71 -8.59 -4.61 1.90
CA ARG A 71 -9.24 -3.67 0.97
C ARG A 71 -9.30 -4.24 -0.45
N LEU A 72 -8.23 -4.86 -0.93
CA LEU A 72 -8.18 -5.44 -2.28
C LEU A 72 -9.12 -6.64 -2.42
N GLU A 73 -9.22 -7.50 -1.41
CA GLU A 73 -10.10 -8.68 -1.37
C GLU A 73 -11.60 -8.33 -1.41
N HIS A 74 -11.99 -7.10 -1.04
CA HIS A 74 -13.39 -6.65 -1.10
C HIS A 74 -13.82 -6.25 -2.52
N GLU A 75 -12.88 -6.06 -3.44
CA GLU A 75 -13.17 -5.62 -4.80
C GLU A 75 -13.32 -6.82 -5.74
N SER A 76 -14.37 -6.80 -6.57
CA SER A 76 -14.66 -7.88 -7.52
C SER A 76 -14.13 -7.61 -8.92
N GLU A 77 -13.93 -6.33 -9.27
CA GLU A 77 -13.42 -5.91 -10.57
C GLU A 77 -11.95 -5.51 -10.45
N PHE A 78 -11.11 -5.98 -11.39
CA PHE A 78 -9.67 -5.70 -11.37
C PHE A 78 -9.33 -4.21 -11.41
N LEU A 79 -10.16 -3.42 -12.10
CA LEU A 79 -10.05 -1.96 -12.09
C LEU A 79 -10.20 -1.38 -10.68
N GLU A 80 -11.18 -1.85 -9.92
CA GLU A 80 -11.46 -1.36 -8.57
C GLU A 80 -10.41 -1.85 -7.56
N VAL A 81 -9.77 -3.01 -7.79
CA VAL A 81 -8.56 -3.42 -7.05
C VAL A 81 -7.46 -2.36 -7.20
N GLY A 82 -7.21 -1.88 -8.42
CA GLY A 82 -6.25 -0.81 -8.67
C GLY A 82 -6.63 0.52 -8.01
N VAL A 83 -7.92 0.88 -8.02
CA VAL A 83 -8.46 2.05 -7.32
C VAL A 83 -8.26 1.94 -5.80
N ALA A 84 -8.57 0.78 -5.22
CA ALA A 84 -8.41 0.52 -3.79
C ALA A 84 -6.94 0.60 -3.37
N TYR A 85 -6.01 0.12 -4.20
CA TYR A 85 -4.58 0.26 -3.99
C TYR A 85 -4.15 1.74 -3.92
N VAL A 86 -4.57 2.55 -4.90
CA VAL A 86 -4.21 3.98 -4.96
C VAL A 86 -4.84 4.75 -3.80
N ARG A 87 -6.09 4.46 -3.43
CA ARG A 87 -6.72 5.03 -2.23
C ARG A 87 -5.96 4.70 -0.96
N PHE A 88 -5.54 3.44 -0.79
CA PHE A 88 -4.73 3.04 0.36
C PHE A 88 -3.44 3.87 0.46
N ALA A 89 -2.73 4.08 -0.66
CA ALA A 89 -1.50 4.87 -0.66
C ALA A 89 -1.72 6.31 -0.15
N VAL A 90 -2.85 6.92 -0.51
CA VAL A 90 -3.21 8.30 -0.12
C VAL A 90 -3.75 8.37 1.31
N GLU A 91 -4.54 7.38 1.74
CA GLU A 91 -5.15 7.34 3.08
C GLU A 91 -4.19 6.85 4.17
N ARG A 92 -3.16 6.10 3.80
CA ARG A 92 -2.16 5.51 4.70
C ARG A 92 -0.72 5.85 4.25
N PRO A 93 -0.36 7.14 4.10
CA PRO A 93 0.93 7.53 3.53
C PRO A 93 2.12 7.06 4.37
N ALA A 94 2.00 7.03 5.70
CA ALA A 94 3.07 6.54 6.57
C ALA A 94 3.29 5.03 6.49
N HIS A 95 2.21 4.22 6.42
CA HIS A 95 2.37 2.77 6.15
C HIS A 95 2.98 2.57 4.77
N PHE A 96 2.47 3.27 3.74
CA PHE A 96 2.93 3.14 2.36
C PHE A 96 4.42 3.49 2.21
N ALA A 97 4.92 4.49 2.96
CA ALA A 97 6.33 4.88 2.99
C ALA A 97 7.28 3.78 3.54
N VAL A 98 6.75 2.81 4.30
CA VAL A 98 7.52 1.74 4.92
C VAL A 98 7.36 0.42 4.16
N MET A 99 6.14 0.07 3.74
CA MET A 99 5.79 -1.24 3.16
C MET A 99 6.66 -1.66 1.96
N PHE A 100 7.10 -0.71 1.16
CA PHE A 100 7.84 -0.97 -0.08
C PHE A 100 9.34 -0.66 0.03
N ARG A 101 9.90 -0.75 1.25
CA ARG A 101 11.31 -0.51 1.57
C ARG A 101 11.96 -1.76 2.15
N PRO A 102 12.29 -2.78 1.32
CA PRO A 102 12.83 -4.05 1.81
C PRO A 102 14.14 -3.89 2.60
N ASP A 103 14.88 -2.79 2.37
CA ASP A 103 16.10 -2.43 3.12
C ASP A 103 15.84 -2.05 4.59
N LEU A 104 14.58 -1.80 4.97
CA LEU A 104 14.18 -1.40 6.32
C LEU A 104 13.47 -2.51 7.11
N LEU A 105 13.17 -3.64 6.47
CA LEU A 105 12.31 -4.69 7.00
C LEU A 105 13.09 -5.96 7.30
N ASP A 106 12.56 -6.77 8.21
CA ASP A 106 12.97 -8.15 8.39
C ASP A 106 12.16 -9.02 7.42
N LEU A 107 12.78 -9.43 6.31
CA LEU A 107 12.11 -10.20 5.26
C LEU A 107 11.92 -11.68 5.63
N ASP A 108 12.55 -12.15 6.71
CA ASP A 108 12.36 -13.49 7.25
C ASP A 108 11.18 -13.56 8.24
N ASP A 109 10.52 -12.44 8.53
CA ASP A 109 9.33 -12.38 9.39
C ASP A 109 8.12 -13.03 8.68
N ALA A 110 7.61 -14.11 9.28
CA ALA A 110 6.53 -14.92 8.70
C ALA A 110 5.19 -14.16 8.61
N GLU A 111 4.89 -13.26 9.57
CA GLU A 111 3.64 -12.50 9.53
C GLU A 111 3.68 -11.47 8.38
N LEU A 112 4.84 -10.86 8.16
CA LEU A 112 5.05 -9.97 7.02
C LEU A 112 4.94 -10.72 5.69
N ASP A 113 5.57 -11.89 5.56
CA ASP A 113 5.51 -12.71 4.35
C ASP A 113 4.06 -13.12 4.01
N ASP A 114 3.32 -13.65 4.99
CA ASP A 114 1.91 -14.02 4.84
C ASP A 114 1.04 -12.82 4.38
N ALA A 115 1.25 -11.65 4.98
CA ALA A 115 0.51 -10.44 4.64
C ALA A 115 0.82 -9.94 3.20
N GLN A 116 2.09 -9.97 2.80
CA GLN A 116 2.52 -9.62 1.44
C GLN A 116 1.94 -10.58 0.40
N GLN A 117 2.01 -11.89 0.67
CA GLN A 117 1.49 -12.91 -0.22
C GLN A 117 -0.02 -12.75 -0.45
N ARG A 118 -0.79 -12.45 0.61
CA ARG A 118 -2.23 -12.17 0.48
C ARG A 118 -2.52 -10.97 -0.42
N ALA A 119 -1.86 -9.84 -0.21
CA ALA A 119 -2.05 -8.66 -1.06
C ALA A 119 -1.65 -8.94 -2.52
N PHE A 120 -0.52 -9.62 -2.72
CA PHE A 120 -0.01 -9.98 -4.05
C PHE A 120 -0.91 -10.98 -4.78
N ALA A 121 -1.54 -11.91 -4.07
CA ALA A 121 -2.45 -12.89 -4.65
C ALA A 121 -3.66 -12.23 -5.35
N VAL A 122 -4.19 -11.14 -4.79
CA VAL A 122 -5.31 -10.40 -5.42
C VAL A 122 -4.88 -9.76 -6.73
N LEU A 123 -3.71 -9.10 -6.75
CA LEU A 123 -3.16 -8.48 -7.96
C LEU A 123 -2.90 -9.50 -9.08
N ARG A 124 -2.29 -10.63 -8.71
CA ARG A 124 -2.01 -11.73 -9.64
C ARG A 124 -3.29 -12.37 -10.17
N GLY A 125 -4.27 -12.64 -9.30
CA GLY A 125 -5.54 -13.25 -9.70
C GLY A 125 -6.29 -12.46 -10.76
N GLY A 126 -6.26 -11.12 -10.69
CA GLY A 126 -6.85 -10.27 -11.72
C GLY A 126 -6.17 -10.39 -13.09
N VAL A 127 -4.84 -10.48 -13.12
CA VAL A 127 -4.09 -10.69 -14.37
C VAL A 127 -4.27 -12.11 -14.92
N ASP A 128 -4.34 -13.11 -14.05
CA ASP A 128 -4.60 -14.50 -14.46
C ASP A 128 -5.95 -14.63 -15.20
N LEU A 129 -6.98 -13.90 -14.75
CA LEU A 129 -8.27 -13.84 -15.45
C LEU A 129 -8.15 -13.21 -16.83
N MET A 130 -7.37 -12.14 -16.97
CA MET A 130 -7.11 -11.50 -18.27
C MET A 130 -6.32 -12.41 -19.22
N ALA A 131 -5.33 -13.14 -18.69
CA ALA A 131 -4.55 -14.11 -19.44
C ALA A 131 -5.42 -15.28 -19.93
N ALA A 132 -6.33 -15.79 -19.08
CA ALA A 132 -7.27 -16.84 -19.45
C ALA A 132 -8.24 -16.42 -20.57
N GLN A 133 -8.51 -15.12 -20.71
CA GLN A 133 -9.31 -14.54 -21.80
C GLN A 133 -8.51 -14.27 -23.07
N GLY A 134 -7.19 -14.52 -23.07
CA GLY A 134 -6.30 -14.23 -24.19
C GLY A 134 -5.95 -12.75 -24.36
N SER A 135 -6.29 -11.90 -23.39
CA SER A 135 -6.04 -10.45 -23.42
C SER A 135 -4.57 -10.10 -23.14
N VAL A 136 -3.81 -11.03 -22.57
CA VAL A 136 -2.40 -10.87 -22.19
C VAL A 136 -1.63 -12.13 -22.58
N GLY A 137 -0.50 -11.96 -23.29
CA GLY A 137 0.39 -13.06 -23.68
C GLY A 137 1.48 -13.40 -22.65
N ASP A 138 1.87 -12.44 -21.81
CA ASP A 138 2.84 -12.60 -20.71
C ASP A 138 2.23 -12.10 -19.40
N ALA A 139 1.68 -13.05 -18.63
CA ALA A 139 1.00 -12.74 -17.37
C ALA A 139 1.95 -12.14 -16.33
N ALA A 140 3.20 -12.62 -16.26
CA ALA A 140 4.18 -12.12 -15.29
C ALA A 140 4.53 -10.65 -15.58
N ALA A 141 4.80 -10.32 -16.85
CA ALA A 141 5.05 -8.94 -17.25
C ALA A 141 3.84 -8.04 -17.01
N ALA A 142 2.62 -8.53 -17.25
CA ALA A 142 1.40 -7.77 -17.00
C ALA A 142 1.15 -7.48 -15.52
N VAL A 143 1.43 -8.43 -14.61
CA VAL A 143 1.39 -8.17 -13.15
C VAL A 143 2.35 -7.04 -12.78
N VAL A 144 3.59 -7.09 -13.26
CA VAL A 144 4.59 -6.06 -12.97
C VAL A 144 4.18 -4.71 -13.55
N ALA A 145 3.67 -4.67 -14.79
CA ALA A 145 3.23 -3.44 -15.43
C ALA A 145 2.03 -2.81 -14.72
N GLY A 146 1.02 -3.60 -14.38
CA GLY A 146 -0.16 -3.16 -13.63
C GLY A 146 0.22 -2.64 -12.25
N TRP A 147 1.06 -3.38 -11.51
CA TRP A 147 1.54 -2.93 -10.21
C TRP A 147 2.37 -1.65 -10.31
N SER A 148 3.27 -1.55 -11.29
CA SER A 148 4.08 -0.34 -11.53
C SER A 148 3.23 0.91 -11.76
N LEU A 149 2.13 0.78 -12.51
CA LEU A 149 1.21 1.89 -12.76
C LEU A 149 0.53 2.37 -11.46
N VAL A 150 -0.15 1.47 -10.73
CA VAL A 150 -0.90 1.85 -9.53
C VAL A 150 0.03 2.24 -8.38
N HIS A 151 1.19 1.59 -8.27
CA HIS A 151 2.22 1.95 -7.31
C HIS A 151 2.80 3.32 -7.62
N GLY A 152 3.18 3.59 -8.87
CA GLY A 152 3.70 4.89 -9.29
C GLY A 152 2.69 6.02 -9.07
N LEU A 153 1.43 5.83 -9.45
CA LEU A 153 0.37 6.81 -9.21
C LEU A 153 0.13 7.04 -7.72
N GLY A 154 0.01 5.97 -6.93
CA GLY A 154 -0.18 6.04 -5.48
C GLY A 154 0.97 6.76 -4.79
N ALA A 155 2.22 6.45 -5.16
CA ALA A 155 3.41 7.13 -4.64
C ALA A 155 3.38 8.63 -4.98
N LEU A 156 3.15 9.00 -6.25
CA LEU A 156 3.10 10.40 -6.70
C LEU A 156 2.01 11.22 -5.99
N LEU A 157 0.88 10.60 -5.67
CA LEU A 157 -0.18 11.24 -4.89
C LEU A 157 0.20 11.35 -3.41
N ALA A 158 0.70 10.28 -2.80
CA ALA A 158 1.06 10.24 -1.38
C ALA A 158 2.18 11.25 -1.02
N THR A 159 3.08 11.54 -1.96
CA THR A 159 4.17 12.52 -1.77
C THR A 159 3.82 13.92 -2.27
N GLY A 160 2.58 14.16 -2.73
CA GLY A 160 2.12 15.45 -3.23
C GLY A 160 2.81 15.91 -4.52
N ASN A 161 3.50 15.03 -5.25
CA ASN A 161 4.17 15.38 -6.51
C ASN A 161 3.19 15.93 -7.54
N LEU A 162 1.97 15.40 -7.58
CA LEU A 162 0.93 15.89 -8.50
C LEU A 162 0.47 17.30 -8.16
N ASP A 163 0.63 17.78 -6.92
CA ASP A 163 0.16 19.09 -6.46
C ASP A 163 1.13 20.23 -6.79
N THR A 164 2.27 19.93 -7.39
CA THR A 164 3.19 20.93 -7.94
C THR A 164 2.48 21.78 -8.99
N ALA A 165 2.77 23.09 -9.05
CA ALA A 165 2.05 24.02 -9.96
C ALA A 165 2.02 23.52 -11.42
N ARG A 166 3.14 22.99 -11.91
CA ARG A 166 3.26 22.42 -13.26
C ARG A 166 2.28 21.26 -13.53
N LEU A 167 2.12 20.35 -12.58
CA LEU A 167 1.23 19.19 -12.73
C LEU A 167 -0.21 19.51 -12.35
N ARG A 168 -0.42 20.57 -11.56
CA ARG A 168 -1.74 21.10 -11.22
C ARG A 168 -2.54 21.50 -12.45
N ASP A 169 -1.91 22.29 -13.31
CA ASP A 169 -2.55 22.81 -14.52
C ASP A 169 -2.77 21.71 -15.57
N LEU A 170 -1.85 20.74 -15.64
CA LEU A 170 -1.90 19.65 -16.62
C LEU A 170 -2.96 18.59 -16.29
N VAL A 171 -3.18 18.32 -15.01
CA VAL A 171 -4.09 17.26 -14.54
C VAL A 171 -5.06 17.85 -13.52
N PRO A 172 -6.14 18.56 -13.92
CA PRO A 172 -7.00 19.24 -12.95
C PRO A 172 -7.68 18.30 -11.94
N GLU A 173 -7.93 17.05 -12.34
CA GLU A 173 -8.47 15.99 -11.48
C GLU A 173 -7.53 15.68 -10.30
N ARG A 174 -8.10 15.56 -9.10
CA ARG A 174 -7.40 15.32 -7.84
C ARG A 174 -7.93 14.12 -7.07
N ASP A 175 -9.11 13.62 -7.41
CA ASP A 175 -9.64 12.42 -6.79
C ASP A 175 -8.75 11.22 -7.14
N PRO A 176 -8.14 10.54 -6.13
CA PRO A 176 -7.26 9.40 -6.37
C PRO A 176 -7.95 8.29 -7.17
N ALA A 177 -9.26 8.08 -6.95
CA ALA A 177 -10.02 7.07 -7.66
C ALA A 177 -10.26 7.43 -9.13
N ALA A 178 -10.64 8.68 -9.42
CA ALA A 178 -10.78 9.17 -10.78
C ALA A 178 -9.45 9.08 -11.55
N LEU A 179 -8.33 9.46 -10.94
CA LEU A 179 -7.00 9.33 -11.54
C LEU A 179 -6.63 7.86 -11.80
N ALA A 180 -6.87 6.97 -10.84
CA ALA A 180 -6.61 5.54 -10.99
C ALA A 180 -7.43 4.94 -12.13
N ARG A 181 -8.73 5.24 -12.21
CA ARG A 181 -9.61 4.76 -13.30
C ARG A 181 -9.17 5.28 -14.66
N ARG A 182 -8.77 6.55 -14.76
CA ARG A 182 -8.24 7.14 -16.00
C ARG A 182 -6.93 6.49 -16.42
N ALA A 183 -6.00 6.28 -15.48
CA ALA A 183 -4.71 5.66 -15.75
C ALA A 183 -4.87 4.20 -16.21
N ALA A 184 -5.73 3.43 -15.53
CA ALA A 184 -6.02 2.05 -15.89
C ALA A 184 -6.80 1.92 -17.20
N GLY A 185 -7.76 2.82 -17.48
CA GLY A 185 -8.51 2.84 -18.73
C GLY A 185 -7.64 3.07 -19.98
N MET A 186 -6.48 3.72 -19.84
CA MET A 186 -5.51 3.87 -20.94
C MET A 186 -4.75 2.57 -21.26
N LEU A 187 -4.58 1.67 -20.29
CA LEU A 187 -3.86 0.39 -20.47
C LEU A 187 -4.78 -0.78 -20.83
N PHE A 188 -5.99 -0.80 -20.27
CA PHE A 188 -6.90 -1.95 -20.36
C PHE A 188 -8.19 -1.66 -21.15
N GLY A 189 -8.33 -0.44 -21.68
CA GLY A 189 -9.54 0.06 -22.32
C GLY A 189 -10.55 0.59 -21.29
N SER A 190 -11.29 1.64 -21.64
CA SER A 190 -12.38 2.14 -20.80
C SER A 190 -13.47 1.06 -20.64
N PRO A 191 -14.05 0.86 -19.45
CA PRO A 191 -15.27 0.06 -19.31
C PRO A 191 -16.35 0.70 -20.20
N GLY A 192 -16.74 0.04 -21.29
CA GLY A 192 -17.88 0.47 -22.11
C GLY A 192 -17.64 0.85 -23.57
N HIS A 193 -16.52 0.51 -24.20
CA HIS A 193 -16.44 0.50 -25.68
C HIS A 193 -16.23 -0.93 -26.18
N GLY A 194 -17.33 -1.68 -26.27
CA GLY A 194 -17.38 -2.86 -27.12
C GLY A 194 -17.09 -2.47 -28.58
N PRO A 195 -16.52 -3.39 -29.40
CA PRO A 195 -16.27 -3.11 -30.80
C PRO A 195 -17.58 -2.72 -31.50
N PRO A 196 -17.58 -1.76 -32.44
CA PRO A 196 -18.78 -1.39 -33.17
C PRO A 196 -19.34 -2.62 -33.90
N PRO A 197 -20.68 -2.77 -33.98
CA PRO A 197 -21.29 -3.90 -34.66
C PRO A 197 -20.77 -3.95 -36.09
N ARG A 198 -20.24 -5.12 -36.49
CA ARG A 198 -19.83 -5.36 -37.87
C ARG A 198 -21.09 -5.25 -38.73
N GLY A 199 -21.19 -4.16 -39.49
CA GLY A 199 -22.30 -3.90 -40.39
C GLY A 199 -22.48 -5.09 -41.34
N SER A 200 -23.65 -5.71 -41.25
CA SER A 200 -24.12 -6.70 -42.21
C SER A 200 -24.19 -6.05 -43.59
N ARG A 201 -23.49 -6.63 -44.56
CA ARG A 201 -23.74 -6.36 -45.99
C ARG A 201 -24.96 -7.13 -46.46
#